data_AF-A0A7H4MQJ2-F1
#
_entry.id   AF-A0A7H4MQJ2-F1
#
_cell.length_a   1.000
_cell.length_b   1.000
_cell.length_c   1.000
_cell.angle_alpha   90.00
_cell.angle_beta   90.00
_cell.angle_gamma   90.00
#
_symmetry.space_group_name_H-M   'P 1'
#
loop_
_entity.id
_entity.type
_entity.pdbx_description
1 polymer ?
#
loop_
_entity_poly.entity_id
_entity_poly.type
_entity_poly.pdbx_seq_one_letter_code
_entity_poly.pdbx_strand_id
1 'polypeptide(L)'
;MLNALLHYYPPIADVPRAGIVHRLDKDTTGLMVVAKTIPAQTRLVESLQLREITREYEAVAIGHMTSGGTVEEPISRHPTKRTHMAVHPMGKPAVTHYRIMEHFRIHTRLRLRLETGRTHQIRVHMSHITPSAGG
;
A
#
# COMPACT_ATOMS: atom_id res chain seq x y z
N MET A 1 -7.23 3.48 -14.68
CA MET A 1 -6.32 4.60 -14.37
C MET A 1 -5.45 4.98 -15.57
N LEU A 2 -4.54 4.12 -16.05
CA LEU A 2 -3.64 4.46 -17.17
C LEU A 2 -4.39 4.97 -18.41
N ASN A 3 -5.43 4.26 -18.87
CA ASN A 3 -6.23 4.69 -20.03
C ASN A 3 -6.91 6.05 -19.79
N ALA A 4 -7.34 6.34 -18.56
CA ALA A 4 -7.95 7.61 -18.22
C ALA A 4 -6.94 8.76 -18.27
N LEU A 5 -5.69 8.52 -17.84
CA LEU A 5 -4.61 9.51 -17.94
C LEU A 5 -4.23 9.80 -19.39
N LEU A 6 -4.10 8.76 -20.22
CA LEU A 6 -3.80 8.91 -21.65
C LEU A 6 -4.89 9.69 -22.38
N HIS A 7 -6.16 9.50 -21.99
CA HIS A 7 -7.26 10.28 -22.54
C HIS A 7 -7.25 11.73 -22.05
N TYR A 8 -7.06 11.94 -20.74
CA TYR A 8 -7.13 13.27 -20.12
C TYR A 8 -5.96 14.19 -20.47
N TYR A 9 -4.74 13.64 -20.55
CA TYR A 9 -3.53 14.37 -20.87
C TYR A 9 -2.66 13.54 -21.82
N PRO A 10 -2.97 13.51 -23.13
CA PRO A 10 -2.28 12.67 -24.12
C PRO A 10 -0.74 12.74 -24.13
N PRO A 11 -0.10 13.92 -23.92
CA PRO A 11 1.36 14.00 -23.83
C PRO A 11 1.98 13.18 -22.70
N ILE A 12 1.19 12.71 -21.73
CA ILE A 12 1.67 11.81 -20.68
C ILE A 12 2.16 10.46 -21.22
N ALA A 13 1.81 10.10 -22.46
CA ALA A 13 2.30 8.90 -23.12
C ALA A 13 3.84 8.86 -23.21
N ASP A 14 4.48 10.03 -23.27
CA ASP A 14 5.95 10.17 -23.33
C ASP A 14 6.61 9.99 -21.95
N VAL A 15 5.83 10.00 -20.87
CA VAL A 15 6.32 9.82 -19.51
C VAL A 15 6.26 8.33 -19.14
N PRO A 16 7.33 7.74 -18.57
CA PRO A 16 7.34 6.32 -18.21
C PRO A 16 6.12 5.92 -17.37
N ARG A 17 5.44 4.84 -17.81
CA ARG A 17 4.20 4.32 -17.20
C ARG A 17 3.08 5.36 -17.10
N ALA A 18 3.00 6.30 -18.05
CA ALA A 18 2.06 7.43 -18.02
C ALA A 18 2.15 8.23 -16.71
N GLY A 19 3.37 8.40 -16.18
CA GLY A 19 3.62 9.14 -14.95
C GLY A 19 3.25 8.44 -13.64
N ILE A 20 2.77 7.20 -13.69
CA ILE A 20 2.32 6.46 -12.51
C ILE A 20 3.54 5.93 -11.73
N VAL A 21 3.84 6.58 -10.60
CA VAL A 21 5.01 6.25 -9.75
C VAL A 21 4.68 5.32 -8.59
N HIS A 22 3.41 5.28 -8.15
CA HIS A 22 2.90 4.31 -7.17
C HIS A 22 1.49 3.86 -7.56
N ARG A 23 0.90 2.93 -6.80
CA ARG A 23 -0.41 2.34 -7.10
C ARG A 23 -1.28 2.21 -5.85
N LEU A 24 -2.58 2.12 -6.08
CA LEU A 24 -3.56 1.58 -5.14
C LEU A 24 -4.04 0.21 -5.66
N ASP A 25 -4.55 -0.62 -4.77
CA ASP A 25 -5.24 -1.85 -5.18
C ASP A 25 -6.61 -1.48 -5.78
N LYS A 26 -7.18 -2.37 -6.62
CA LYS A 26 -8.38 -2.10 -7.42
C LYS A 26 -9.54 -1.55 -6.57
N ASP A 27 -9.75 -2.15 -5.40
CA ASP A 27 -10.86 -1.83 -4.50
C ASP A 27 -10.40 -0.98 -3.31
N THR A 28 -9.29 -0.25 -3.47
CA THR A 28 -8.78 0.71 -2.48
C THR A 28 -8.98 2.13 -2.99
N THR A 29 -9.76 2.91 -2.25
CA THR A 29 -9.89 4.35 -2.47
C THR A 29 -8.67 5.08 -1.91
N GLY A 30 -8.38 6.27 -2.43
CA GLY A 30 -7.34 7.12 -1.86
C GLY A 30 -6.63 7.99 -2.88
N LEU A 31 -5.60 8.66 -2.40
CA LEU A 31 -4.81 9.60 -3.17
C LEU A 31 -3.76 8.89 -4.03
N MET A 32 -3.53 9.44 -5.21
CA MET A 32 -2.44 9.06 -6.09
C MET A 32 -1.73 10.30 -6.64
N VAL A 33 -0.40 10.29 -6.61
CA VAL A 33 0.42 11.27 -7.31
C VAL A 33 0.89 10.70 -8.66
N VAL A 34 0.78 11.52 -9.71
CA VAL A 34 1.14 11.16 -11.08
C VAL A 34 2.03 12.26 -11.64
N ALA A 35 3.17 11.87 -12.20
CA ALA A 35 4.09 12.81 -12.85
C ALA A 35 3.60 13.20 -14.25
N LYS A 36 3.51 14.50 -14.53
CA LYS A 36 3.14 15.00 -15.87
C LYS A 36 4.33 15.17 -16.81
N THR A 37 5.56 15.10 -16.30
CA THR A 37 6.80 15.32 -17.07
C THR A 37 7.87 14.30 -16.65
N ILE A 38 8.83 14.05 -17.53
CA ILE A 38 9.96 13.15 -17.25
C ILE A 38 10.75 13.60 -16.01
N PRO A 39 11.16 14.88 -15.86
CA PRO A 39 11.88 15.31 -14.66
C PRO A 39 11.10 15.12 -13.36
N ALA A 40 9.78 15.36 -13.39
CA ALA A 40 8.93 15.11 -12.22
C ALA A 40 8.83 13.61 -11.89
N GLN A 41 8.76 12.75 -12.91
CA GLN A 41 8.70 11.30 -12.73
C GLN A 41 9.98 10.80 -12.06
N THR A 42 11.15 11.25 -12.54
CA THR A 42 12.44 10.84 -11.99
C THR A 42 12.55 11.23 -10.51
N ARG A 43 12.26 12.50 -10.18
CA ARG A 43 12.30 12.98 -8.80
C ARG A 43 11.31 12.27 -7.88
N LEU A 44 10.09 12.02 -8.35
CA LEU A 44 9.09 11.31 -7.55
C LEU A 44 9.48 9.85 -7.29
N VAL A 45 10.09 9.18 -8.27
CA VAL A 45 10.63 7.81 -8.08
C VAL A 45 11.77 7.82 -7.07
N GLU A 46 12.69 8.77 -7.18
CA GLU A 46 13.80 8.97 -6.23
C GLU A 46 13.29 9.21 -4.80
N SER A 47 12.38 10.18 -4.61
CA SER A 47 11.79 10.44 -3.28
C SER A 47 11.01 9.25 -2.71
N LEU A 48 10.41 8.40 -3.57
CA LEU A 48 9.80 7.14 -3.11
C LEU A 48 10.86 6.12 -2.66
N GLN A 49 12.00 6.05 -3.35
CA GLN A 49 13.12 5.17 -2.99
C GLN A 49 13.79 5.63 -1.69
N LEU A 50 13.94 6.94 -1.51
CA LEU A 50 14.47 7.59 -0.31
C LEU A 50 13.47 7.66 0.86
N ARG A 51 12.23 7.19 0.67
CA ARG A 51 11.14 7.18 1.66
C ARG A 51 10.73 8.59 2.16
N GLU A 52 10.92 9.61 1.34
CA GLU A 52 10.56 11.01 1.65
C GLU A 52 9.06 11.30 1.46
N ILE A 53 8.38 10.47 0.66
CA ILE A 53 6.93 10.62 0.43
C ILE A 53 6.15 9.83 1.49
N THR A 54 5.49 10.56 2.39
CA THR A 54 4.54 9.97 3.34
C THR A 54 3.27 9.54 2.62
N ARG A 55 2.91 8.26 2.77
CA ARG A 55 1.63 7.70 2.32
C ARG A 55 0.85 7.23 3.54
N GLU A 56 -0.20 7.96 3.88
CA GLU A 56 -1.06 7.69 5.02
C GLU A 56 -2.41 7.14 4.55
N TYR A 57 -2.90 6.12 5.26
CA TYR A 57 -4.15 5.43 4.96
C TYR A 57 -5.01 5.32 6.20
N GLU A 58 -6.32 5.22 5.99
CA GLU A 58 -7.28 4.87 7.02
C GLU A 58 -7.88 3.50 6.71
N ALA A 59 -8.07 2.67 7.72
CA ALA A 59 -8.64 1.35 7.57
C ALA A 59 -9.46 0.96 8.80
N VAL A 60 -10.39 0.02 8.61
CA VAL A 60 -11.06 -0.69 9.71
C VAL A 60 -10.57 -2.13 9.67
N ALA A 61 -9.87 -2.54 10.73
CA ALA A 61 -9.40 -3.91 10.91
C ALA A 61 -10.40 -4.70 11.76
N ILE A 62 -10.48 -6.01 11.52
CA ILE A 62 -11.30 -6.90 12.33
C ILE A 62 -10.54 -7.28 13.61
N GLY A 63 -11.26 -7.41 14.72
CA GLY A 63 -10.72 -7.70 16.03
C GLY A 63 -10.44 -6.45 16.87
N HIS A 64 -10.33 -6.68 18.17
CA HIS A 64 -9.92 -5.66 19.14
C HIS A 64 -8.39 -5.66 19.24
N MET A 65 -7.73 -4.67 18.64
CA MET A 65 -6.29 -4.46 18.81
C MET A 65 -6.05 -3.67 20.09
N THR A 66 -4.97 -3.95 20.83
CA THR A 66 -4.69 -3.29 22.13
C THR A 66 -3.65 -2.18 22.02
N SER A 67 -2.82 -2.19 20.99
CA SER A 67 -1.79 -1.17 20.77
C SER A 67 -1.53 -0.93 19.28
N GLY A 68 -1.01 0.25 18.96
CA GLY A 68 -0.36 0.49 17.66
C GLY A 68 0.98 -0.24 17.55
N GLY A 69 1.62 -0.14 16.38
CA GLY A 69 2.93 -0.78 16.18
C GLY A 69 3.45 -0.69 14.76
N THR A 70 4.40 -1.57 14.47
CA THR A 70 5.03 -1.73 13.16
C THR A 70 4.99 -3.19 12.77
N VAL A 71 4.62 -3.48 11.52
CA VAL A 71 4.77 -4.81 10.90
C VAL A 71 5.92 -4.73 9.90
N GLU A 72 7.03 -5.40 10.20
CA GLU A 72 8.24 -5.46 9.39
C GLU A 72 8.45 -6.88 8.88
N GLU A 73 7.53 -7.32 8.02
CA GLU A 73 7.47 -8.70 7.54
C GLU A 73 7.55 -8.76 6.00
N PRO A 74 8.49 -9.50 5.40
CA PRO A 74 8.61 -9.54 3.95
C PRO A 74 7.40 -10.20 3.27
N ILE A 75 7.04 -9.71 2.08
CA ILE A 75 5.86 -10.16 1.34
C ILE A 75 6.25 -10.83 0.03
N SER A 76 5.69 -12.00 -0.22
CA SER A 76 5.80 -12.73 -1.49
C SER A 76 4.41 -13.13 -2.01
N ARG A 77 4.38 -13.72 -3.21
CA ARG A 77 3.17 -14.33 -3.75
C ARG A 77 2.86 -15.59 -2.96
N HIS A 78 1.58 -15.81 -2.61
CA HIS A 78 1.18 -17.01 -1.90
C HIS A 78 1.51 -18.27 -2.73
N PRO A 79 2.06 -19.35 -2.13
CA PRO A 79 2.59 -20.51 -2.88
C PRO A 79 1.53 -21.22 -3.72
N THR A 80 0.32 -21.38 -3.19
CA THR A 80 -0.80 -22.07 -3.89
C THR A 80 -1.85 -21.12 -4.48
N LYS A 81 -2.29 -20.10 -3.72
CA LYS A 81 -3.32 -19.14 -4.14
C LYS A 81 -2.75 -18.04 -5.03
N ARG A 82 -2.75 -18.24 -6.36
CA ARG A 82 -2.12 -17.34 -7.34
C ARG A 82 -2.59 -15.88 -7.31
N THR A 83 -3.77 -15.57 -6.78
CA THR A 83 -4.26 -14.18 -6.67
C THR A 83 -3.86 -13.51 -5.36
N HIS A 84 -3.27 -14.26 -4.41
CA HIS A 84 -2.98 -13.80 -3.06
C HIS A 84 -1.49 -13.49 -2.86
N MET A 85 -1.24 -12.57 -1.94
CA MET A 85 0.07 -12.25 -1.38
C MET A 85 0.11 -12.79 0.05
N ALA A 86 1.29 -13.12 0.55
CA ALA A 86 1.49 -13.65 1.90
C ALA A 86 2.79 -13.13 2.52
N VAL A 87 2.85 -13.11 3.84
CA VAL A 87 4.12 -12.96 4.56
C VAL A 87 4.96 -14.20 4.29
N HIS A 88 6.23 -14.00 3.92
CA HIS A 88 7.16 -15.08 3.63
C HIS A 88 8.60 -14.61 3.81
N PRO A 89 9.50 -15.37 4.49
CA PRO A 89 10.88 -14.94 4.75
C PRO A 89 11.67 -14.56 3.50
N MET A 90 11.50 -15.31 2.40
CA MET A 90 12.13 -15.02 1.09
C MET A 90 11.37 -13.97 0.26
N GLY A 91 10.44 -13.23 0.87
CA GLY A 91 9.67 -12.18 0.23
C GLY A 91 10.45 -10.89 0.04
N LYS A 92 9.81 -9.90 -0.58
CA LYS A 92 10.37 -8.55 -0.68
C LYS A 92 10.16 -7.83 0.65
N PRO A 93 11.18 -7.13 1.20
CA PRO A 93 11.02 -6.37 2.44
C PRO A 93 9.83 -5.41 2.38
N ALA A 94 9.07 -5.39 3.46
CA ALA A 94 7.89 -4.56 3.61
C ALA A 94 7.71 -4.06 5.05
N VAL A 95 7.42 -2.76 5.19
CA VAL A 95 7.23 -2.10 6.50
C VAL A 95 5.95 -1.28 6.48
N THR A 96 5.07 -1.56 7.44
CA THR A 96 3.81 -0.85 7.68
C THR A 96 3.74 -0.41 9.12
N HIS A 97 3.64 0.90 9.37
CA HIS A 97 3.34 1.44 10.69
C HIS A 97 1.85 1.64 10.83
N TYR A 98 1.31 1.42 12.02
CA TYR A 98 -0.10 1.66 12.29
C TYR A 98 -0.31 2.22 13.71
N ARG A 99 -1.33 3.06 13.83
CA ARG A 99 -1.82 3.60 15.10
C ARG A 99 -3.31 3.33 15.22
N ILE A 100 -3.73 3.01 16.42
CA ILE A 100 -5.15 2.88 16.75
C ILE A 100 -5.74 4.28 16.86
N MET A 101 -6.83 4.52 16.12
CA MET A 101 -7.56 5.77 16.15
C MET A 101 -8.84 5.64 16.97
N GLU A 102 -9.47 4.46 16.95
CA GLU A 102 -10.76 4.22 17.62
C GLU A 102 -10.99 2.72 17.80
N HIS A 103 -11.56 2.34 18.94
CA HIS A 103 -12.00 0.97 19.19
C HIS A 103 -13.50 0.84 18.95
N PHE A 104 -13.88 -0.25 18.28
CA PHE A 104 -15.25 -0.74 18.23
C PHE A 104 -15.34 -2.09 18.96
N ARG A 105 -16.56 -2.62 19.07
CA ARG A 105 -16.81 -3.88 19.81
C ARG A 105 -15.97 -5.06 19.31
N ILE A 106 -15.88 -5.25 18.00
CA ILE A 106 -15.14 -6.35 17.34
C ILE A 106 -14.28 -5.86 16.17
N HIS A 107 -14.01 -4.56 16.10
CA HIS A 107 -13.22 -3.93 15.04
C HIS A 107 -12.35 -2.81 15.64
N THR A 108 -11.32 -2.40 14.91
CA THR A 108 -10.46 -1.29 15.29
C THR A 108 -10.23 -0.37 14.09
N ARG A 109 -10.45 0.94 14.25
CA ARG A 109 -10.09 1.94 13.23
C ARG A 109 -8.61 2.28 13.36
N LEU A 110 -7.90 2.23 12.25
CA LEU A 110 -6.46 2.39 12.17
C LEU A 110 -6.08 3.51 11.22
N ARG A 111 -5.00 4.21 11.57
CA ARG A 111 -4.24 5.04 10.65
C ARG A 111 -2.90 4.35 10.36
N LEU A 112 -2.58 4.17 9.09
CA LEU A 112 -1.40 3.43 8.66
C LEU A 112 -0.47 4.31 7.83
N ARG A 113 0.85 4.08 7.96
CA ARG A 113 1.88 4.72 7.13
C ARG A 113 2.76 3.68 6.47
N LEU A 114 3.05 3.89 5.19
CA LEU A 114 3.83 2.98 4.37
C LEU A 114 5.24 3.51 4.07
N GLU A 115 6.27 2.81 4.55
CA GLU A 115 7.63 3.02 4.06
C GLU A 115 7.84 2.32 2.71
N THR A 116 7.25 1.13 2.55
CA THR A 116 7.30 0.35 1.31
C THR A 116 5.91 0.24 0.67
N GLY A 117 5.86 -0.05 -0.64
CA GLY A 117 4.59 -0.19 -1.37
C GLY A 117 4.46 -1.53 -2.09
N ARG A 118 4.41 -2.66 -1.36
CA ARG A 118 4.19 -3.99 -1.96
C ARG A 118 2.72 -4.21 -2.32
N THR A 119 2.47 -5.08 -3.29
CA THR A 119 1.10 -5.48 -3.66
C THR A 119 0.37 -6.02 -2.44
N HIS A 120 -0.83 -5.50 -2.17
CA HIS A 120 -1.67 -5.87 -1.02
C HIS A 120 -1.01 -5.67 0.35
N GLN A 121 0.02 -4.82 0.48
CA GLN A 121 0.85 -4.75 1.69
C GLN A 121 0.05 -4.56 2.98
N ILE A 122 -0.80 -3.52 3.05
CA ILE A 122 -1.64 -3.26 4.23
C ILE A 122 -2.52 -4.47 4.54
N ARG A 123 -3.18 -5.03 3.53
CA ARG A 123 -4.09 -6.17 3.71
C ARG A 123 -3.37 -7.40 4.26
N VAL A 124 -2.23 -7.75 3.67
CA VAL A 124 -1.41 -8.89 4.09
C VAL A 124 -0.90 -8.69 5.51
N HIS A 125 -0.30 -7.53 5.80
CA HIS A 125 0.24 -7.24 7.13
C HIS A 125 -0.85 -7.21 8.20
N MET A 126 -2.00 -6.57 7.94
CA MET A 126 -3.11 -6.56 8.90
C MET A 126 -3.63 -7.97 9.14
N SER A 127 -3.86 -8.76 8.07
CA SER A 127 -4.29 -10.16 8.21
C SER A 127 -3.29 -11.06 8.94
N HIS A 128 -2.00 -10.70 8.92
CA HIS A 128 -0.95 -11.45 9.59
C HIS A 128 -0.97 -11.22 11.11
N ILE A 129 -1.32 -10.01 11.57
CA ILE A 129 -1.27 -9.64 12.98
C ILE A 129 -2.63 -9.66 13.68
N THR A 130 -3.74 -9.61 12.94
CA THR A 130 -5.07 -9.74 13.54
C THR A 130 -5.42 -11.21 13.73
N PRO A 131 -5.69 -11.66 14.96
CA PRO A 131 -6.26 -12.99 15.20
C PRO A 131 -7.58 -13.08 14.43
N SER A 132 -7.69 -14.10 13.61
CA SER A 132 -8.71 -14.31 12.58
C SER A 132 -10.13 -13.89 13.00
N ALA A 133 -10.74 -13.03 12.17
CA ALA A 133 -12.10 -13.31 11.75
C ALA A 133 -12.03 -14.39 10.66
N GLY A 134 -12.23 -15.64 11.05
CA GLY A 134 -12.39 -16.79 10.16
C GLY A 134 -11.15 -17.69 10.05
N GLY A 135 -11.21 -18.83 10.75
CA GLY A 135 -10.81 -20.10 10.15
C GLY A 135 -11.86 -20.55 9.14
#